data_AF-A0A940QKK6-F1
#
_entry.id   AF-A0A940QKK6-F1
#
_cell.length_a   1.000
_cell.length_b   1.000
_cell.length_c   1.000
_cell.angle_alpha   90.00
_cell.angle_beta   90.00
_cell.angle_gamma   90.00
#
_symmetry.space_group_name_H-M   'P 1'
#
loop_
_entity.id
_entity.type
_entity.pdbx_description
1 polymer ?
#
loop_
_entity_poly.entity_id
_entity_poly.type
_entity_poly.pdbx_seq_one_letter_code
_entity_poly.pdbx_strand_id
1 'polypeptide(L)'
;MFNVNDLQKVRILTYGLLHDVGKIGVPDTIINNPEKLTQDEYDLVKSHPVIGYDILDEIHSRPDLTIGARWHHERYDGKGYPDGKGGEDIPHYTH
;
A
#
# COMPACT_ATOMS: atom_id res chain seq x y z
N MET A 1 12.61 -11.21 20.70
CA MET A 1 13.06 -11.33 19.30
C MET A 1 12.01 -12.17 18.58
N PHE A 2 11.28 -11.60 17.62
CA PHE A 2 10.27 -12.36 16.87
C PHE A 2 10.97 -13.47 16.08
N ASN A 3 10.59 -14.72 16.31
CA ASN A 3 11.11 -15.86 15.55
C ASN A 3 10.32 -15.98 14.25
N VAL A 4 10.77 -15.30 13.21
CA VAL A 4 10.17 -15.36 11.86
C VAL A 4 10.81 -16.48 11.05
N ASN A 5 9.99 -17.40 10.54
CA ASN A 5 10.45 -18.46 9.65
C ASN A 5 10.76 -17.92 8.24
N ASP A 6 11.41 -18.72 7.40
CA ASP A 6 11.85 -18.25 6.08
C ASP A 6 10.71 -17.91 5.13
N LEU A 7 9.57 -18.60 5.23
CA LEU A 7 8.37 -18.26 4.45
C LEU A 7 7.81 -16.88 4.86
N GLN A 8 7.80 -16.57 6.16
CA GLN A 8 7.38 -15.26 6.66
C GLN A 8 8.31 -14.15 6.18
N LYS A 9 9.62 -14.38 6.16
CA LYS A 9 10.59 -13.42 5.61
C LYS A 9 10.32 -13.14 4.13
N VAL A 10 10.09 -14.19 3.33
CA VAL A 10 9.76 -14.04 1.90
C VAL A 10 8.48 -13.22 1.72
N ARG A 11 7.45 -13.45 2.55
CA ARG A 11 6.20 -12.67 2.47
C ARG A 11 6.42 -11.20 2.79
N ILE A 12 7.11 -10.89 3.89
CA ILE A 12 7.43 -9.50 4.28
C ILE A 12 8.20 -8.79 3.17
N LEU A 13 9.23 -9.45 2.61
CA LEU A 13 10.00 -8.90 1.49
C LEU A 13 9.12 -8.65 0.26
N THR A 14 8.22 -9.58 -0.05
CA THR A 14 7.31 -9.45 -1.20
C THR A 14 6.36 -8.26 -1.02
N TYR A 15 5.79 -8.07 0.19
CA TYR A 15 4.94 -6.91 0.48
C TYR A 15 5.72 -5.61 0.38
N GLY A 16 6.92 -5.54 0.98
CA GLY A 16 7.76 -4.36 0.88
C GLY A 16 8.11 -3.97 -0.57
N LEU A 17 8.31 -4.96 -1.45
CA LEU A 17 8.58 -4.71 -2.87
C LEU A 17 7.36 -4.24 -3.66
N LEU A 18 6.14 -4.64 -3.27
CA LEU A 18 4.93 -4.46 -4.07
C LEU A 18 3.93 -3.45 -3.49
N HIS A 19 4.10 -2.98 -2.25
CA HIS A 19 3.13 -2.07 -1.61
C HIS A 19 2.83 -0.81 -2.44
N ASP A 20 3.84 -0.29 -3.14
CA ASP A 20 3.78 0.93 -3.93
C ASP A 20 3.52 0.69 -5.44
N VAL A 21 3.24 -0.54 -5.88
CA VAL A 21 3.10 -0.89 -7.32
C VAL A 21 2.04 -0.04 -8.02
N GLY A 22 0.99 0.39 -7.30
CA GLY A 22 -0.07 1.22 -7.85
C GLY A 22 0.35 2.63 -8.26
N LYS A 23 1.56 3.08 -7.91
CA LYS A 23 2.11 4.36 -8.39
C LYS A 23 2.23 4.41 -9.92
N ILE A 24 2.24 3.27 -10.60
CA ILE A 24 2.17 3.19 -12.07
C ILE A 24 0.90 3.85 -12.65
N GLY A 25 -0.18 3.95 -11.87
CA GLY A 25 -1.40 4.63 -12.28
C GLY A 25 -1.42 6.13 -11.97
N VAL A 26 -0.36 6.67 -11.34
CA VAL A 26 -0.24 8.10 -11.05
C VAL A 26 0.56 8.78 -12.18
N PRO A 27 0.14 9.94 -12.69
CA PRO A 27 0.86 10.63 -13.77
C PRO A 27 2.34 10.91 -13.42
N ASP A 28 3.22 10.69 -14.39
CA ASP A 28 4.68 10.91 -14.23
C ASP A 28 5.02 12.34 -13.80
N THR A 29 4.26 13.33 -14.29
CA THR A 29 4.44 14.74 -13.92
C THR A 29 4.13 15.03 -12.46
N ILE A 30 3.33 14.19 -11.82
CA ILE A 30 2.98 14.30 -10.40
C ILE A 30 3.98 13.50 -9.57
N ILE A 31 4.23 12.23 -9.92
CA ILE A 31 5.07 11.36 -9.09
C ILE A 31 6.55 11.79 -9.08
N ASN A 32 7.01 12.45 -10.16
CA ASN A 32 8.38 12.96 -10.28
C ASN A 32 8.46 14.48 -10.09
N ASN A 33 7.42 15.12 -9.57
CA ASN A 33 7.43 16.57 -9.35
C ASN A 33 8.52 16.94 -8.31
N PRO A 34 9.50 17.79 -8.65
CA PRO A 34 10.55 18.20 -7.71
C PRO A 34 10.05 19.23 -6.67
N GLU A 35 8.91 19.87 -6.93
CA GLU A 35 8.28 20.84 -6.03
C GLU A 35 7.27 20.18 -5.09
N LYS A 36 6.76 20.95 -4.12
CA LYS A 36 5.66 20.46 -3.27
C LYS A 36 4.40 20.26 -4.11
N LEU A 37 3.82 19.07 -3.99
CA LEU A 37 2.52 18.77 -4.56
C LEU A 37 1.44 19.68 -3.99
N THR A 38 0.55 20.12 -4.87
CA THR A 38 -0.74 20.69 -4.49
C THR A 38 -1.61 19.65 -3.80
N GLN A 39 -2.69 20.09 -3.15
CA GLN A 39 -3.61 19.19 -2.47
C GLN A 39 -4.23 18.17 -3.45
N ASP A 40 -4.65 18.63 -4.63
CA ASP A 40 -5.27 17.78 -5.66
C ASP A 40 -4.27 16.75 -6.22
N GLU A 41 -3.02 17.15 -6.46
CA GLU A 41 -1.96 16.23 -6.88
C GLU A 41 -1.65 15.19 -5.80
N TYR A 42 -1.64 15.60 -4.54
CA TYR A 42 -1.44 14.67 -3.43
C TYR A 42 -2.62 13.70 -3.30
N ASP A 43 -3.85 14.14 -3.52
CA ASP A 43 -5.03 13.27 -3.50
C ASP A 43 -5.03 12.28 -4.68
N LEU A 44 -4.47 12.66 -5.84
CA LEU A 44 -4.18 11.70 -6.92
C LEU A 44 -3.13 10.67 -6.50
N VAL A 45 -2.06 11.08 -5.81
CA VAL A 45 -1.07 10.12 -5.28
C VAL A 45 -1.74 9.15 -4.29
N LYS A 46 -2.67 9.61 -3.45
CA LYS A 46 -3.41 8.74 -2.51
C LYS A 46 -4.28 7.66 -3.16
N SER A 47 -4.48 7.70 -4.47
CA SER A 47 -5.17 6.62 -5.20
C SER A 47 -4.32 5.36 -5.38
N HIS A 48 -2.99 5.45 -5.26
CA HIS A 48 -2.09 4.32 -5.53
C HIS A 48 -2.33 3.07 -4.69
N PRO A 49 -2.80 3.11 -3.42
CA PRO A 49 -3.10 1.88 -2.68
C PRO A 49 -4.26 1.10 -3.29
N VAL A 50 -5.27 1.81 -3.80
CA VAL A 50 -6.43 1.21 -4.48
C VAL A 50 -6.01 0.62 -5.82
N ILE A 51 -5.24 1.37 -6.61
CA ILE A 51 -4.70 0.89 -7.89
C ILE A 51 -3.79 -0.33 -7.68
N GLY A 52 -2.95 -0.30 -6.64
CA GLY A 52 -2.07 -1.40 -6.27
C GLY A 52 -2.85 -2.65 -5.85
N TYR A 53 -3.93 -2.48 -5.09
CA TYR A 53 -4.89 -3.56 -4.80
C TYR A 53 -5.42 -4.16 -6.11
N ASP A 54 -5.97 -3.34 -7.01
CA ASP A 54 -6.60 -3.82 -8.25
C ASP A 54 -5.60 -4.58 -9.14
N ILE A 55 -4.36 -4.09 -9.25
CA ILE A 55 -3.29 -4.77 -10.00
C ILE A 55 -2.93 -6.13 -9.39
N LEU A 56 -2.83 -6.20 -8.06
CA LEU A 56 -2.40 -7.41 -7.37
C LEU A 56 -3.53 -8.43 -7.19
N ASP A 57 -4.80 -7.99 -7.20
CA ASP A 57 -5.96 -8.87 -7.08
C ASP A 57 -6.08 -9.82 -8.28
N GLU A 58 -5.59 -9.41 -9.45
CA GLU A 58 -5.46 -10.26 -10.63
C GLU A 58 -4.51 -11.46 -10.43
N ILE A 59 -3.63 -11.41 -9.42
CA ILE A 59 -2.75 -12.52 -9.05
C ILE A 59 -3.50 -13.46 -8.08
N HIS A 60 -4.50 -14.17 -8.61
CA HIS A 60 -5.38 -15.05 -7.83
C HIS A 60 -4.66 -16.13 -7.00
N SER A 61 -3.42 -16.51 -7.36
CA SER A 61 -2.61 -17.48 -6.60
C SER A 61 -2.02 -16.91 -5.32
N ARG A 62 -2.06 -15.58 -5.15
CA ARG A 62 -1.45 -14.85 -4.04
C ARG A 62 -2.37 -13.71 -3.55
N PRO A 63 -3.59 -14.03 -3.07
CA PRO A 63 -4.55 -13.03 -2.58
C PRO A 63 -4.02 -12.26 -1.37
N ASP A 64 -2.97 -12.75 -0.72
CA ASP A 64 -2.34 -12.08 0.41
C ASP A 64 -1.53 -10.83 0.01
N LEU A 65 -1.19 -10.66 -1.27
CA LEU A 65 -0.43 -9.49 -1.75
C LEU A 65 -1.23 -8.19 -1.70
N THR A 66 -2.54 -8.29 -1.87
CA THR A 66 -3.44 -7.12 -1.94
C THR A 66 -3.50 -6.37 -0.61
N ILE A 67 -3.35 -7.09 0.51
CA ILE A 67 -3.38 -6.54 1.87
C ILE A 67 -2.29 -5.48 2.04
N GLY A 68 -1.05 -5.81 1.64
CA GLY A 68 0.11 -4.93 1.79
C GLY A 68 0.02 -3.68 0.92
N ALA A 69 -0.66 -3.75 -0.23
CA ALA A 69 -0.81 -2.59 -1.12
C ALA A 69 -2.03 -1.72 -0.79
N ARG A 70 -3.12 -2.28 -0.26
CA ARG A 70 -4.34 -1.49 -0.02
C ARG A 70 -4.24 -0.59 1.20
N TRP A 71 -3.61 -1.08 2.27
CA TRP A 71 -3.74 -0.48 3.60
C TRP A 71 -2.42 -0.03 4.24
N HIS A 72 -1.31 0.02 3.51
CA HIS A 72 -0.02 0.47 4.07
C HIS A 72 0.01 1.95 4.48
N HIS A 73 -0.98 2.72 4.05
CA HIS A 73 -1.19 4.10 4.49
C HIS A 73 -2.32 4.27 5.51
N GLU A 74 -2.95 3.17 5.95
CA GLU A 74 -3.87 3.23 7.08
C GLU A 74 -3.11 3.55 8.36
N ARG A 75 -3.78 4.21 9.30
CA ARG A 75 -3.16 4.71 10.52
C ARG A 75 -3.98 4.27 11.72
N TYR A 76 -3.30 3.90 12.80
CA TYR A 76 -3.98 3.41 14.01
C TYR A 76 -5.01 4.41 14.58
N ASP A 77 -4.81 5.72 14.33
CA ASP A 77 -5.74 6.79 14.71
C ASP A 77 -6.98 6.94 13.80
N GLY A 78 -7.12 6.09 12.78
CA GLY A 78 -8.22 6.12 11.79
C GLY A 78 -8.14 7.28 10.79
N LYS A 79 -7.04 8.04 10.78
CA LYS A 79 -6.85 9.19 9.86
C LYS A 79 -6.05 8.82 8.61
N GLY A 80 -5.87 7.52 8.39
CA GLY A 80 -5.22 6.98 7.20
C GLY A 80 -6.15 6.97 5.99
N TYR A 81 -5.67 6.33 4.94
CA TYR A 81 -6.39 6.14 3.68
C TYR A 81 -5.98 4.78 3.08
N PRO A 82 -6.76 4.19 2.15
CA PRO A 82 -7.95 4.73 1.48
C PRO A 82 -9.28 4.53 2.22
N ASP A 83 -9.37 3.56 3.12
CA ASP A 83 -10.62 3.10 3.72
C ASP A 83 -10.86 3.71 5.12
N GLY A 84 -9.86 4.35 5.73
CA GLY A 84 -9.96 5.00 7.04
C GLY A 84 -10.00 4.00 8.19
N LYS A 85 -9.34 2.85 8.02
CA LYS A 85 -9.24 1.81 9.04
C LYS A 85 -8.38 2.31 10.20
N GLY A 86 -8.83 2.01 11.42
CA GLY A 86 -8.14 2.39 12.65
C GLY A 86 -8.00 1.20 13.59
N GLY A 87 -7.05 1.30 14.51
CA GLY A 87 -6.83 0.28 15.53
C GLY A 87 -6.58 -1.11 14.95
N GLU A 88 -7.28 -2.09 15.52
CA GLU A 88 -7.20 -3.51 15.15
C GLU A 88 -7.90 -3.85 13.82
N ASP A 89 -8.58 -2.89 13.19
CA ASP A 89 -9.16 -3.10 11.85
C ASP A 89 -8.09 -3.07 10.75
N ILE A 90 -6.88 -2.59 11.07
CA ILE A 90 -5.75 -2.57 10.14
C ILE A 90 -5.02 -3.92 10.20
N PRO A 91 -4.85 -4.64 9.07
CA PRO A 91 -4.15 -5.92 9.09
C PRO A 91 -2.68 -5.81 9.52
N HIS A 92 -2.21 -6.74 10.34
CA HIS A 92 -0.86 -6.72 10.93
C HIS A 92 0.34 -6.68 9.96
N TYR A 93 0.13 -6.88 8.66
CA TYR A 93 1.20 -6.94 7.64
C TYR A 93 1.24 -5.71 6.72
N THR A 94 0.55 -4.63 7.09
CA THR A 94 0.49 -3.40 6.28
C THR A 94 1.55 -2.36 6.65
N HIS A 95 2.21 -2.50 7.81
CA HIS A 95 3.21 -1.55 8.33
C HIS A 95 4.60 -2.16 8.49
#